data_AF-A0A954FFR0-F1
#
_entry.id   AF-A0A954FFR0-F1
#
_cell.length_a   1.000
_cell.length_b   1.000
_cell.length_c   1.000
_cell.angle_alpha   90.00
_cell.angle_beta   90.00
_cell.angle_gamma   90.00
#
_symmetry.space_group_name_H-M   'P 1'
#
loop_
_entity.id
_entity.type
_entity.pdbx_description
1 polymer ?
#
loop_
_entity_poly.entity_id
_entity_poly.type
_entity_poly.pdbx_seq_one_letter_code
_entity_poly.pdbx_strand_id
1 'polypeptide(L)'
;MLAVIRTFLLILCLNFCCTGLAADRNRDTGATRPNIVFLLSDDQRPDTIAALGNPLIKTPNLDQLVKGGTSFTRAVCANPICTPSRAEILSGVSGFHNGSMDFGKPIKKELPTWSQTLSKAGYNTWYVGKWHNDGKPVQRGYDETLGLFTGGGGRWAVPSYDGNGVLVTGYRGWIFQDDERHFFPEKGVGL
;
A
#
# COMPACT_ATOMS: atom_id res chain seq x y z
N MET A 1 33.50 -20.43 74.21
CA MET A 1 34.89 -20.86 73.92
C MET A 1 35.13 -20.61 72.43
N LEU A 2 35.83 -19.51 72.10
CA LEU A 2 36.37 -19.06 70.79
C LEU A 2 35.39 -18.96 69.59
N ALA A 3 35.33 -17.92 68.75
CA ALA A 3 36.01 -16.63 68.68
C ALA A 3 35.13 -15.69 67.82
N VAL A 4 35.23 -14.40 68.11
CA VAL A 4 34.50 -13.26 67.54
C VAL A 4 35.49 -12.49 66.64
N ILE A 5 34.98 -11.63 65.73
CA ILE A 5 35.58 -10.36 65.23
C ILE A 5 36.32 -10.37 63.86
N ARG A 6 36.07 -9.26 63.12
CA ARG A 6 36.78 -8.61 61.96
C ARG A 6 36.29 -9.05 60.56
N THR A 7 35.68 -8.21 59.71
CA THR A 7 35.90 -6.77 59.39
C THR A 7 34.68 -6.28 58.56
N PHE A 8 33.76 -5.41 59.02
CA PHE A 8 33.74 -3.93 58.99
C PHE A 8 34.07 -3.22 57.66
N LEU A 9 33.15 -2.34 57.22
CA LEU A 9 33.30 -1.17 56.33
C LEU A 9 33.66 -1.40 54.83
N LEU A 10 32.73 -1.09 53.93
CA LEU A 10 32.81 0.18 53.19
C LEU A 10 31.45 0.57 52.58
N ILE A 11 30.91 1.67 53.10
CA ILE A 11 29.88 2.52 52.50
C ILE A 11 30.59 3.49 51.56
N LEU A 12 30.02 3.66 50.35
CA LEU A 12 30.06 4.88 49.52
C LEU A 12 31.41 5.32 48.91
N CYS A 13 31.27 6.05 47.81
CA CYS A 13 32.29 6.70 46.97
C CYS A 13 32.87 5.77 45.88
N LEU A 14 32.83 6.11 44.60
CA LEU A 14 32.95 7.44 44.03
C LEU A 14 32.38 7.47 42.60
N ASN A 15 31.64 8.54 42.32
CA ASN A 15 31.56 9.18 41.01
C ASN A 15 32.80 8.97 40.13
N PHE A 16 32.64 8.20 39.05
CA PHE A 16 33.44 8.34 37.83
C PHE A 16 32.42 8.46 36.68
N CYS A 17 31.91 9.67 36.42
CA CYS A 17 32.50 10.56 35.43
C CYS A 17 33.08 9.80 34.22
N CYS A 18 32.20 9.16 33.46
CA CYS A 18 32.35 9.15 32.01
C CYS A 18 31.27 10.07 31.44
N THR A 19 31.61 11.35 31.47
CA THR A 19 31.18 12.33 30.48
C THR A 19 31.06 11.70 29.09
N GLY A 20 29.92 11.93 28.44
CA GLY A 20 29.87 11.94 26.98
C GLY A 20 29.51 10.62 26.29
N LEU A 21 28.41 9.97 26.66
CA LEU A 21 27.46 9.58 25.61
C LEU A 21 26.28 10.53 25.72
N ALA A 22 26.49 11.76 25.23
CA ALA A 22 25.38 12.41 24.56
C ALA A 22 24.90 11.39 23.53
N ALA A 23 23.72 10.81 23.78
CA ALA A 23 22.99 10.11 22.75
C ALA A 23 23.05 11.02 21.53
N ASP A 24 23.71 10.54 20.48
CA ASP A 24 23.85 11.21 19.22
C ASP A 24 22.44 11.45 18.67
N ARG A 25 21.83 12.55 19.10
CA ARG A 25 20.57 13.11 18.60
C ARG A 25 20.81 13.84 17.29
N ASN A 26 21.85 13.45 16.55
CA ASN A 26 22.14 13.98 15.25
C ASN A 26 22.72 12.92 14.32
N ARG A 27 22.06 11.76 14.23
CA ARG A 27 21.92 11.13 12.92
C ARG A 27 20.97 11.99 12.09
N ASP A 28 21.50 13.09 11.57
CA ASP A 28 21.06 13.60 10.29
C ASP A 28 21.47 12.54 9.26
N THR A 29 20.69 11.46 9.19
CA THR A 29 20.70 10.67 7.98
C THR A 29 20.14 11.64 6.95
N GLY A 30 20.98 12.11 6.03
CA GLY A 30 20.55 12.66 4.74
C GLY A 30 19.78 11.62 3.90
N ALA A 31 18.94 10.83 4.56
CA ALA A 31 18.00 9.89 4.02
C ALA A 31 16.97 10.72 3.27
N THR A 32 17.24 10.86 1.98
CA THR A 32 16.26 11.23 0.98
C THR A 32 14.99 10.42 1.26
N ARG A 33 13.88 11.12 1.49
CA ARG A 33 12.56 10.50 1.65
C ARG A 33 12.32 9.55 0.47
N PRO A 34 12.00 8.25 0.69
CA PRO A 34 11.92 7.29 -0.40
C PRO A 34 10.65 7.51 -1.23
N ASN A 35 10.72 7.28 -2.54
CA ASN A 35 9.50 7.19 -3.35
C ASN A 35 8.74 5.91 -3.01
N ILE A 36 7.41 5.99 -3.00
CA ILE A 36 6.53 4.86 -2.68
C ILE A 36 5.70 4.55 -3.92
N VAL A 37 5.80 3.32 -4.43
CA VAL A 37 4.93 2.81 -5.49
C VAL A 37 4.11 1.67 -4.93
N PHE A 38 2.79 1.84 -4.90
CA PHE A 38 1.87 0.80 -4.47
C PHE A 38 1.17 0.18 -5.68
N LEU A 39 1.47 -1.09 -5.94
CA LEU A 39 0.85 -1.87 -7.01
C LEU A 39 -0.24 -2.75 -6.41
N LEU A 40 -1.48 -2.55 -6.85
CA LEU A 40 -2.64 -3.32 -6.40
C LEU A 40 -3.33 -3.97 -7.61
N SER A 41 -3.32 -5.29 -7.64
CA SER A 41 -4.11 -6.10 -8.57
C SER A 41 -5.54 -6.31 -8.06
N ASP A 42 -6.49 -6.50 -8.96
CA ASP A 42 -7.87 -6.91 -8.63
C ASP A 42 -8.05 -8.42 -8.87
N ASP A 43 -8.74 -9.10 -7.94
CA ASP A 43 -9.04 -10.54 -7.97
C ASP A 43 -7.83 -11.51 -8.14
N GLN A 44 -6.59 -11.04 -7.89
CA GLN A 44 -5.42 -11.90 -7.97
C GLN A 44 -5.38 -12.89 -6.80
N ARG A 45 -5.34 -14.19 -7.13
CA ARG A 45 -5.16 -15.25 -6.14
C ARG A 45 -3.69 -15.40 -5.72
N PRO A 46 -3.40 -15.78 -4.46
CA PRO A 46 -2.03 -15.86 -3.94
C PRO A 46 -1.17 -16.93 -4.63
N ASP A 47 -1.79 -17.94 -5.23
CA ASP A 47 -1.13 -19.04 -5.93
C ASP A 47 -0.86 -18.73 -7.41
N THR A 48 -0.92 -17.47 -7.84
CA THR A 48 -0.72 -17.08 -9.25
C THR A 48 0.70 -16.63 -9.61
N ILE A 49 1.60 -16.57 -8.62
CA ILE A 49 2.97 -16.08 -8.80
C ILE A 49 3.94 -17.26 -8.86
N ALA A 50 4.74 -17.33 -9.92
CA ALA A 50 5.68 -18.43 -10.16
C ALA A 50 6.72 -18.56 -9.04
N ALA A 51 7.33 -17.44 -8.64
CA ALA A 51 8.30 -17.42 -7.54
C ALA A 51 7.72 -17.84 -6.17
N LEU A 52 6.39 -17.88 -6.03
CA LEU A 52 5.69 -18.37 -4.83
C LEU A 52 5.18 -19.82 -4.98
N GLY A 53 5.63 -20.54 -6.01
CA GLY A 53 5.40 -21.98 -6.17
C GLY A 53 4.41 -22.37 -7.27
N ASN A 54 3.94 -21.44 -8.11
CA ASN A 54 3.11 -21.80 -9.26
C ASN A 54 3.98 -22.37 -10.41
N PRO A 55 3.76 -23.62 -10.88
CA PRO A 55 4.58 -24.23 -11.93
C PRO A 55 4.13 -23.91 -13.36
N LEU A 56 2.98 -23.25 -13.55
CA LEU A 56 2.34 -23.06 -14.86
C LEU A 56 2.36 -21.60 -15.34
N ILE A 57 2.06 -20.67 -14.43
CA ILE A 57 1.93 -19.24 -14.76
C ILE A 57 3.33 -18.63 -14.76
N LYS A 58 3.62 -17.79 -15.77
CA LYS A 58 4.90 -17.08 -15.88
C LYS A 58 4.71 -15.63 -15.42
N THR A 59 5.41 -15.23 -14.37
CA THR A 59 5.31 -13.88 -13.78
C THR A 59 6.66 -13.18 -13.64
N PRO A 60 7.47 -13.07 -14.72
CA PRO A 60 8.88 -12.69 -14.61
C PRO A 60 9.16 -11.35 -13.89
N ASN A 61 8.23 -10.38 -13.98
CA ASN A 61 8.36 -9.10 -13.28
C ASN A 61 8.01 -9.20 -11.79
N LEU A 62 6.94 -9.94 -11.44
CA LEU A 62 6.60 -10.17 -10.04
C LEU A 62 7.64 -11.07 -9.36
N ASP A 63 8.19 -12.04 -10.09
CA ASP A 63 9.24 -12.94 -9.60
C ASP A 63 10.51 -12.17 -9.22
N GLN A 64 10.84 -11.10 -9.95
CA GLN A 64 11.94 -10.20 -9.59
C GLN A 64 11.65 -9.45 -8.29
N LEU A 65 10.43 -8.94 -8.09
CA LEU A 65 10.03 -8.30 -6.84
C LEU A 65 10.09 -9.26 -5.66
N VAL A 66 9.63 -10.50 -5.84
CA VAL A 66 9.70 -11.55 -4.80
C VAL A 66 11.16 -11.85 -4.43
N LYS A 67 12.04 -12.01 -5.42
CA LYS A 67 13.47 -12.34 -5.19
C LYS A 67 14.28 -11.18 -4.60
N GLY A 68 13.95 -9.94 -4.98
CA GLY A 68 14.65 -8.73 -4.53
C GLY A 68 14.07 -8.09 -3.27
N GLY A 69 12.96 -8.62 -2.74
CA GLY A 69 12.20 -7.99 -1.67
C GLY A 69 11.81 -8.96 -0.55
N THR A 70 10.73 -8.60 0.14
CA THR A 70 10.14 -9.41 1.21
C THR A 70 8.72 -9.81 0.83
N SER A 71 8.40 -11.10 0.98
CA SER A 71 7.07 -11.63 0.67
C SER A 71 6.36 -12.07 1.95
N PHE A 72 5.12 -11.60 2.14
CA PHE A 72 4.24 -12.04 3.22
C PHE A 72 3.31 -13.15 2.71
N THR A 73 3.60 -14.40 3.05
CA THR A 73 2.80 -15.57 2.61
C THR A 73 1.49 -15.75 3.39
N ARG A 74 1.25 -14.90 4.39
CA ARG A 74 0.06 -14.88 5.24
C ARG A 74 -0.56 -13.49 5.34
N ALA A 75 -0.53 -12.72 4.24
CA ALA A 75 -1.28 -11.48 4.12
C ALA A 75 -2.75 -11.80 3.79
N VAL A 76 -3.67 -11.39 4.65
CA VAL A 76 -5.10 -11.75 4.55
C VAL A 76 -5.94 -10.50 4.31
N CYS A 77 -6.83 -10.56 3.33
CA CYS A 77 -7.86 -9.56 3.13
C CYS A 77 -8.97 -9.75 4.16
N ALA A 78 -9.28 -8.74 4.98
CA ALA A 78 -10.28 -8.88 6.04
C ALA A 78 -11.72 -8.90 5.49
N ASN A 79 -11.99 -8.19 4.40
CA ASN A 79 -13.23 -8.27 3.65
C ASN A 79 -12.96 -8.57 2.16
N PRO A 80 -13.27 -9.77 1.63
CA PRO A 80 -12.93 -10.20 0.27
C PRO A 80 -13.86 -9.61 -0.81
N ILE A 81 -14.22 -8.33 -0.68
CA ILE A 81 -15.00 -7.56 -1.65
C ILE A 81 -14.22 -6.28 -1.97
N CYS A 82 -14.17 -5.91 -3.25
CA CYS A 82 -13.30 -4.82 -3.73
C CYS A 82 -13.50 -3.48 -3.01
N THR A 83 -14.73 -2.96 -2.88
CA THR A 83 -15.00 -1.68 -2.18
C THR A 83 -14.53 -1.67 -0.72
N PRO A 84 -14.97 -2.61 0.16
CA PRO A 84 -14.52 -2.61 1.54
C PRO A 84 -13.02 -2.94 1.68
N SER A 85 -12.46 -3.84 0.87
CA SER A 85 -11.01 -4.11 0.87
C SER A 85 -10.19 -2.84 0.58
N ARG A 86 -10.60 -2.07 -0.44
CA ARG A 86 -9.96 -0.79 -0.79
C ARG A 86 -10.16 0.27 0.29
N ALA A 87 -11.32 0.29 0.94
CA ALA A 87 -11.57 1.17 2.08
C ALA A 87 -10.65 0.88 3.26
N GLU A 88 -10.41 -0.40 3.57
CA GLU A 88 -9.47 -0.83 4.62
C GLU A 88 -8.03 -0.47 4.27
N ILE A 89 -7.60 -0.67 3.01
CA ILE A 89 -6.28 -0.23 2.53
C ILE A 89 -6.10 1.28 2.69
N LEU A 90 -7.09 2.08 2.29
CA LEU A 90 -7.00 3.53 2.32
C LEU A 90 -7.01 4.09 3.75
N SER A 91 -7.82 3.52 4.65
CA SER A 91 -8.05 4.03 6.01
C SER A 91 -7.17 3.37 7.08
N GLY A 92 -6.57 2.22 6.79
CA GLY A 92 -5.76 1.44 7.73
C GLY A 92 -6.56 0.77 8.86
N VAL A 93 -7.89 0.74 8.78
CA VAL A 93 -8.79 0.21 9.81
C VAL A 93 -9.92 -0.60 9.18
N SER A 94 -10.48 -1.55 9.94
CA SER A 94 -11.49 -2.49 9.43
C SER A 94 -12.79 -1.82 8.98
N GLY A 95 -13.56 -2.52 8.15
CA GLY A 95 -14.90 -2.09 7.70
C GLY A 95 -15.84 -1.68 8.86
N PHE A 96 -15.73 -2.32 10.01
CA PHE A 96 -16.48 -1.96 11.22
C PHE A 96 -16.14 -0.55 11.72
N HIS A 97 -14.87 -0.15 11.63
CA HIS A 97 -14.43 1.16 12.06
C HIS A 97 -14.64 2.20 10.95
N ASN A 98 -14.28 1.88 9.70
CA ASN A 98 -14.36 2.82 8.58
C ASN A 98 -15.77 3.00 8.01
N GLY A 99 -16.72 2.10 8.30
CA GLY A 99 -18.11 2.16 7.87
C GLY A 99 -18.40 1.60 6.47
N SER A 100 -17.38 1.29 5.68
CA SER A 100 -17.49 0.69 4.36
C SER A 100 -17.46 -0.83 4.47
N MET A 101 -18.64 -1.44 4.69
CA MET A 101 -18.79 -2.90 4.83
C MET A 101 -19.36 -3.58 3.58
N ASP A 102 -19.85 -2.81 2.61
CA ASP A 102 -20.51 -3.30 1.39
C ASP A 102 -20.33 -2.28 0.25
N PHE A 103 -20.74 -2.64 -0.97
CA PHE A 103 -20.67 -1.80 -2.15
C PHE A 103 -21.30 -0.42 -1.93
N GLY A 104 -20.60 0.62 -2.40
CA GLY A 104 -21.08 1.99 -2.38
C GLY A 104 -21.20 2.63 -0.99
N LYS A 105 -20.77 1.96 0.09
CA LYS A 105 -20.73 2.55 1.43
C LYS A 105 -19.49 3.44 1.59
N PRO A 106 -19.64 4.72 1.97
CA PRO A 106 -18.52 5.64 2.05
C PRO A 106 -17.63 5.38 3.26
N ILE A 107 -16.34 5.68 3.13
CA ILE A 107 -15.43 5.79 4.27
C ILE A 107 -15.87 6.99 5.12
N LYS A 108 -16.05 6.78 6.43
CA LYS A 108 -16.30 7.83 7.43
C LYS A 108 -15.36 9.02 7.23
N LYS A 109 -15.93 10.24 7.20
CA LYS A 109 -15.21 11.46 6.77
C LYS A 109 -14.12 11.89 7.75
N GLU A 110 -14.21 11.44 8.99
CA GLU A 110 -13.31 11.79 10.09
C GLU A 110 -11.99 11.00 10.00
N LEU A 111 -11.97 9.90 9.25
CA LEU A 111 -10.79 9.06 9.10
C LEU A 111 -9.86 9.60 8.01
N PRO A 112 -8.57 9.83 8.33
CA PRO A 112 -7.61 10.17 7.30
C PRO A 112 -7.39 8.97 6.38
N THR A 113 -7.23 9.23 5.09
CA THR A 113 -6.66 8.24 4.18
C THR A 113 -5.14 8.29 4.25
N TRP A 114 -4.48 7.21 3.86
CA TRP A 114 -3.03 7.16 3.77
C TRP A 114 -2.45 8.18 2.77
N SER A 115 -3.17 8.51 1.70
CA SER A 115 -2.80 9.50 0.69
C SER A 115 -2.86 10.90 1.26
N GLN A 116 -3.92 11.24 2.01
CA GLN A 116 -3.97 12.49 2.78
C GLN A 116 -2.82 12.58 3.79
N THR A 117 -2.44 11.46 4.40
CA THR A 117 -1.33 11.39 5.36
C THR A 117 0.01 11.63 4.67
N LEU A 118 0.25 11.01 3.51
CA LEU A 118 1.46 11.20 2.70
C LEU A 118 1.54 12.62 2.13
N SER A 119 0.45 13.16 1.60
CA SER A 119 0.38 14.54 1.10
C SER A 119 0.73 15.54 2.20
N LYS A 120 0.16 15.39 3.41
CA LYS A 120 0.52 16.20 4.59
C LYS A 120 1.99 16.08 5.00
N ALA A 121 2.64 14.95 4.73
CA ALA A 121 4.06 14.74 4.95
C ALA A 121 4.95 15.28 3.81
N GLY A 122 4.35 15.96 2.82
CA GLY A 122 5.04 16.61 1.70
C GLY A 122 5.45 15.65 0.59
N TYR A 123 4.69 14.58 0.37
CA TYR A 123 4.78 13.74 -0.83
C TYR A 123 3.83 14.25 -1.91
N ASN A 124 4.25 14.17 -3.17
CA ASN A 124 3.33 14.27 -4.30
C ASN A 124 2.61 12.93 -4.44
N THR A 125 1.28 12.97 -4.50
CA THR A 125 0.45 11.77 -4.44
C THR A 125 -0.30 11.56 -5.75
N TRP A 126 -0.08 10.41 -6.37
CA TRP A 126 -0.65 10.07 -7.67
C TRP A 126 -1.47 8.79 -7.58
N TYR A 127 -2.62 8.77 -8.25
CA TYR A 127 -3.47 7.58 -8.35
C TYR A 127 -3.67 7.16 -9.79
N VAL A 128 -3.37 5.89 -10.10
CA VAL A 128 -3.63 5.32 -11.43
C VAL A 128 -4.37 3.98 -11.32
N GLY A 129 -5.44 3.83 -12.10
CA GLY A 129 -6.21 2.56 -12.19
C GLY A 129 -7.59 2.58 -11.54
N LYS A 130 -8.09 1.43 -11.13
CA LYS A 130 -9.45 1.25 -10.59
C LYS A 130 -9.60 1.76 -9.16
N TRP A 131 -10.38 2.82 -8.94
CA TRP A 131 -10.68 3.40 -7.63
C TRP A 131 -11.68 2.57 -6.82
N HIS A 132 -12.89 2.40 -7.35
CA HIS A 132 -14.00 1.63 -6.76
C HIS A 132 -14.29 1.88 -5.26
N ASN A 133 -14.18 3.14 -4.83
CA ASN A 133 -14.58 3.61 -3.51
C ASN A 133 -15.42 4.90 -3.63
N ASP A 134 -15.86 5.45 -2.50
CA ASP A 134 -16.69 6.65 -2.50
C ASP A 134 -15.94 7.90 -2.99
N GLY A 135 -16.67 8.76 -3.69
CA GLY A 135 -16.11 9.96 -4.30
C GLY A 135 -15.06 9.64 -5.37
N LYS A 136 -14.10 10.55 -5.53
CA LYS A 136 -12.98 10.47 -6.47
C LYS A 136 -11.66 10.47 -5.72
N PRO A 137 -10.56 9.93 -6.28
CA PRO A 137 -9.28 9.90 -5.57
C PRO A 137 -8.78 11.31 -5.20
N VAL A 138 -9.03 12.34 -6.02
CA VAL A 138 -8.68 13.74 -5.66
C VAL A 138 -9.35 14.22 -4.37
N GLN A 139 -10.57 13.75 -4.08
CA GLN A 139 -11.29 14.07 -2.84
C GLN A 139 -10.74 13.29 -1.64
N ARG A 140 -9.92 12.27 -1.89
CA ARG A 140 -9.25 11.43 -0.89
C ARG A 140 -7.74 11.69 -0.85
N GLY A 141 -7.30 12.89 -1.24
CA GLY A 141 -5.93 13.37 -1.00
C GLY A 141 -4.89 12.86 -1.99
N TYR A 142 -5.30 12.53 -3.21
CA TYR A 142 -4.39 12.41 -4.35
C TYR A 142 -4.34 13.75 -5.10
N ASP A 143 -3.15 14.20 -5.47
CA ASP A 143 -2.97 15.45 -6.21
C ASP A 143 -3.30 15.27 -7.69
N GLU A 144 -2.94 14.11 -8.25
CA GLU A 144 -3.13 13.78 -9.66
C GLU A 144 -3.73 12.39 -9.82
N THR A 145 -4.65 12.24 -10.78
CA THR A 145 -5.36 10.98 -11.00
C THR A 145 -5.57 10.67 -12.46
N LEU A 146 -5.49 9.37 -12.78
CA LEU A 146 -5.82 8.86 -14.10
C LEU A 146 -6.35 7.43 -13.94
N GLY A 147 -7.62 7.16 -14.19
CA GLY A 147 -8.10 5.83 -13.83
C GLY A 147 -9.54 5.51 -14.15
N LEU A 148 -9.90 4.31 -13.72
CA LEU A 148 -11.25 3.82 -13.68
C LEU A 148 -11.85 4.20 -12.32
N PHE A 149 -12.64 5.26 -12.25
CA PHE A 149 -13.14 5.72 -10.94
C PHE A 149 -14.36 4.95 -10.43
N THR A 150 -15.05 4.19 -11.29
CA THR A 150 -16.24 3.40 -10.95
C THR A 150 -15.94 1.90 -10.83
N GLY A 151 -16.93 1.10 -10.40
CA GLY A 151 -16.82 -0.35 -10.33
C GLY A 151 -16.64 -1.03 -11.70
N GLY A 152 -16.23 -2.30 -11.68
CA GLY A 152 -16.06 -3.15 -12.86
C GLY A 152 -17.24 -4.09 -13.08
N GLY A 153 -17.65 -4.31 -14.34
CA GLY A 153 -18.79 -5.16 -14.72
C GLY A 153 -19.51 -4.70 -15.99
N GLY A 154 -18.78 -4.61 -17.12
CA GLY A 154 -19.31 -4.27 -18.44
C GLY A 154 -19.44 -5.50 -19.35
N ARG A 155 -20.32 -5.41 -20.38
CA ARG A 155 -20.73 -6.52 -21.28
C ARG A 155 -19.56 -7.35 -21.83
N TRP A 156 -19.82 -8.64 -22.07
CA TRP A 156 -18.93 -9.57 -22.80
C TRP A 156 -18.44 -8.98 -24.13
N ALA A 157 -17.14 -9.13 -24.41
CA ALA A 157 -16.45 -8.42 -25.48
C ALA A 157 -16.46 -9.13 -26.85
N VAL A 158 -16.60 -8.31 -27.88
CA VAL A 158 -16.21 -8.58 -29.28
C VAL A 158 -14.66 -8.62 -29.35
N PRO A 159 -14.02 -9.41 -30.25
CA PRO A 159 -12.58 -9.34 -30.50
C PRO A 159 -12.09 -7.90 -30.82
N SER A 160 -10.88 -7.56 -30.38
CA SER A 160 -10.32 -6.21 -30.33
C SER A 160 -8.81 -6.32 -30.15
N TYR A 161 -8.06 -5.30 -30.54
CA TYR A 161 -6.61 -5.33 -30.55
C TYR A 161 -6.09 -4.07 -29.86
N ASP A 162 -4.95 -4.15 -29.18
CA ASP A 162 -4.31 -2.97 -28.58
C ASP A 162 -3.73 -2.05 -29.68
N GLY A 163 -3.14 -0.91 -29.28
CA GLY A 163 -2.49 0.02 -30.21
C GLY A 163 -1.32 -0.58 -31.00
N ASN A 164 -0.87 -1.79 -30.64
CA ASN A 164 0.18 -2.54 -31.31
C ASN A 164 -0.37 -3.73 -32.14
N GLY A 165 -1.69 -3.87 -32.25
CA GLY A 165 -2.33 -4.95 -33.02
C GLY A 165 -2.35 -6.31 -32.30
N VAL A 166 -2.09 -6.37 -30.99
CA VAL A 166 -2.12 -7.61 -30.19
C VAL A 166 -3.53 -7.86 -29.66
N LEU A 167 -4.02 -9.09 -29.78
CA LEU A 167 -5.33 -9.48 -29.22
C LEU A 167 -5.33 -9.24 -27.70
N VAL A 168 -6.14 -8.30 -27.24
CA VAL A 168 -6.27 -8.00 -25.80
C VAL A 168 -6.96 -9.16 -25.08
N THR A 169 -6.24 -9.98 -24.34
CA THR A 169 -6.89 -11.02 -23.50
C THR A 169 -7.18 -10.42 -22.12
N GLY A 170 -8.46 -10.32 -21.71
CA GLY A 170 -8.86 -9.74 -20.41
C GLY A 170 -10.07 -8.80 -20.45
N TYR A 171 -10.28 -8.05 -19.36
CA TYR A 171 -11.32 -7.01 -19.27
C TYR A 171 -11.11 -5.96 -20.37
N ARG A 172 -12.17 -5.65 -21.13
CA ARG A 172 -12.17 -4.66 -22.22
C ARG A 172 -13.31 -3.67 -22.06
N GLY A 173 -13.08 -2.41 -22.48
CA GLY A 173 -14.05 -1.31 -22.40
C GLY A 173 -13.72 -0.24 -21.34
N TRP A 174 -12.61 -0.39 -20.62
CA TRP A 174 -12.18 0.54 -19.58
C TRP A 174 -10.93 1.29 -20.02
N ILE A 175 -11.14 2.43 -20.66
CA ILE A 175 -10.06 3.32 -21.10
C ILE A 175 -9.69 4.22 -19.93
N PHE A 176 -8.39 4.47 -19.73
CA PHE A 176 -7.95 5.46 -18.75
C PHE A 176 -8.62 6.80 -19.00
N GLN A 177 -9.09 7.45 -17.93
CA GLN A 177 -9.70 8.77 -18.00
C GLN A 177 -9.25 9.65 -16.84
N ASP A 178 -9.28 10.95 -17.05
CA ASP A 178 -9.13 11.93 -15.98
C ASP A 178 -10.47 12.17 -15.27
N ASP A 179 -10.46 13.09 -14.31
CA ASP A 179 -11.62 13.43 -13.52
C ASP A 179 -12.73 14.12 -14.34
N GLU A 180 -12.36 14.74 -15.46
CA GLU A 180 -13.22 15.43 -16.42
C GLU A 180 -13.81 14.49 -17.48
N ARG A 181 -13.45 13.20 -17.45
CA ARG A 181 -13.81 12.16 -18.44
C ARG A 181 -13.21 12.38 -19.82
N HIS A 182 -12.04 13.00 -19.92
CA HIS A 182 -11.23 12.85 -21.13
C HIS A 182 -10.62 11.45 -21.16
N PHE A 183 -10.71 10.79 -22.31
CA PHE A 183 -10.26 9.41 -22.49
C PHE A 183 -8.86 9.35 -23.10
N PHE A 184 -8.02 8.45 -22.59
CA PHE A 184 -6.63 8.26 -22.98
C PHE A 184 -6.38 6.83 -23.49
N PRO A 185 -6.92 6.45 -24.67
CA PRO A 185 -6.80 5.11 -25.23
C PRO A 185 -5.35 4.69 -25.51
N GLU A 186 -4.47 5.65 -25.79
CA GLU A 186 -3.04 5.44 -26.03
C GLU A 186 -2.30 4.93 -24.79
N LYS A 187 -2.86 5.14 -23.59
CA LYS A 187 -2.32 4.62 -22.32
C LYS A 187 -2.78 3.19 -22.02
N GLY A 188 -3.59 2.60 -22.90
CA GLY A 188 -4.07 1.23 -22.79
C GLY A 188 -5.39 1.09 -22.03
N VAL A 189 -5.66 -0.13 -21.58
CA VAL A 189 -6.88 -0.51 -20.84
C VAL A 189 -6.55 -0.58 -19.35
N GLY A 190 -7.35 0.10 -18.53
CA GLY A 190 -7.30 -0.03 -17.07
C GLY A 190 -7.95 -1.34 -16.64
N LEU A 191 -7.29 -2.08 -15.73
CA LEU A 191 -7.91 -3.19 -14.99
C LEU A 191 -8.86 -2.65 -13.91
#